data_AF-A0A838G5W2-F1
#
_entry.id   AF-A0A838G5W2-F1
#
_cell.length_a   1.000
_cell.length_b   1.000
_cell.length_c   1.000
_cell.angle_alpha   90.00
_cell.angle_beta   90.00
_cell.angle_gamma   90.00
#
_symmetry.space_group_name_H-M   'P 1'
#
loop_
_entity.id
_entity.type
_entity.pdbx_description
1 polymer ?
#
loop_
_entity_poly.entity_id
_entity_poly.type
_entity_poly.pdbx_seq_one_letter_code
_entity_poly.pdbx_strand_id
1 'polypeptide(L)'
;MGFASAVGGDDSEGPITGSALDKAEAAALEHTGAGRVTETEVGDEESYYEVEVTLPTGEETDVQLNRSFEVVGSETESESGDESETESESGDDD
;
A
#
# COMPACT_ATOMS: atom_id res chain seq x y z
N MET A 1 18.55 6.32 20.58
CA MET A 1 17.74 6.47 19.36
C MET A 1 16.88 5.21 19.27
N GLY A 2 15.55 5.20 19.34
CA GLY A 2 14.57 6.28 19.45
C GLY A 2 13.72 6.19 20.73
N PHE A 3 12.65 6.97 20.76
CA PHE A 3 11.93 7.45 21.94
C PHE A 3 10.58 6.72 22.12
N ALA A 4 9.99 6.94 23.31
CA ALA A 4 8.67 6.54 23.85
C ALA A 4 7.49 6.35 22.85
N SER A 5 6.47 5.52 23.13
CA SER A 5 5.44 5.83 24.13
C SER A 5 4.61 4.60 24.56
N ALA A 6 4.20 4.61 25.83
CA ALA A 6 3.19 3.72 26.40
C ALA A 6 1.88 4.51 26.61
N VAL A 7 0.76 3.78 26.67
CA VAL A 7 -0.61 4.13 27.12
C VAL A 7 -1.61 4.43 26.01
N GLY A 8 -2.74 3.73 26.08
CA GLY A 8 -3.74 3.63 25.02
C GLY A 8 -4.69 4.80 24.86
N GLY A 9 -5.55 4.63 23.86
CA GLY A 9 -6.60 5.55 23.45
C GLY A 9 -7.38 4.90 22.31
N ASP A 10 -8.65 5.22 22.26
CA ASP A 10 -9.73 4.60 21.52
C ASP A 10 -9.85 5.23 20.12
N ASP A 11 -8.92 4.97 19.18
CA ASP A 11 -9.00 5.37 17.76
C ASP A 11 -8.14 4.36 16.95
N SER A 12 -8.75 3.66 16.00
CA SER A 12 -8.46 2.24 15.70
C SER A 12 -7.43 1.97 14.57
N GLU A 13 -6.34 2.71 14.50
CA GLU A 13 -5.29 2.55 13.47
C GLU A 13 -3.98 1.94 14.04
N GLY A 14 -3.37 0.97 13.35
CA GLY A 14 -2.07 0.40 13.71
C GLY A 14 -1.77 -1.00 13.14
N PRO A 15 -0.65 -1.64 13.50
CA PRO A 15 -0.23 -2.87 12.82
C PRO A 15 -1.17 -4.05 13.06
N ILE A 16 -1.46 -4.82 12.00
CA ILE A 16 -2.21 -6.07 12.11
C ILE A 16 -1.41 -7.08 12.93
N THR A 17 -2.06 -7.78 13.86
CA THR A 17 -1.39 -8.77 14.72
C THR A 17 -2.18 -10.08 14.84
N GLY A 18 -1.49 -11.14 15.29
CA GLY A 18 -2.10 -12.43 15.58
C GLY A 18 -2.63 -13.15 14.33
N SER A 19 -3.76 -13.83 14.45
CA SER A 19 -4.34 -14.59 13.33
C SER A 19 -4.94 -13.73 12.22
N ALA A 20 -5.14 -12.43 12.45
CA ALA A 20 -5.57 -11.51 11.40
C ALA A 20 -4.41 -11.19 10.45
N LEU A 21 -3.20 -11.04 10.99
CA LEU A 21 -1.98 -10.78 10.20
C LEU A 21 -1.76 -11.90 9.18
N ASP A 22 -1.71 -13.15 9.63
CA ASP A 22 -1.50 -14.31 8.75
C ASP A 22 -2.52 -14.41 7.61
N LYS A 23 -3.79 -14.06 7.88
CA LYS A 23 -4.85 -14.06 6.86
C LYS A 23 -4.74 -12.90 5.89
N ALA A 24 -4.41 -11.71 6.39
CA ALA A 24 -4.24 -10.53 5.57
C ALA A 24 -3.04 -10.70 4.64
N GLU A 25 -1.90 -11.15 5.18
CA GLU A 25 -0.70 -11.49 4.40
C GLU A 25 -1.00 -12.54 3.33
N ALA A 26 -1.71 -13.61 3.68
CA ALA A 26 -2.07 -14.65 2.73
C ALA A 26 -2.98 -14.14 1.59
N ALA A 27 -3.98 -13.33 1.92
CA ALA A 27 -4.89 -12.74 0.94
C ALA A 27 -4.15 -11.79 -0.02
N ALA A 28 -3.27 -10.93 0.52
CA ALA A 28 -2.48 -10.00 -0.28
C ALA A 28 -1.51 -10.73 -1.21
N LEU A 29 -0.77 -11.72 -0.71
CA LEU A 29 0.15 -12.52 -1.52
C LEU A 29 -0.58 -13.37 -2.57
N GLU A 30 -1.80 -13.83 -2.30
CA GLU A 30 -2.64 -14.51 -3.29
C GLU A 30 -3.09 -13.55 -4.39
N HIS A 31 -3.46 -12.32 -4.03
CA HIS A 31 -3.88 -11.27 -4.97
C HIS A 31 -2.74 -10.79 -5.87
N THR A 32 -1.57 -10.50 -5.31
CA THR A 32 -0.40 -10.06 -6.07
C THR A 32 0.28 -11.21 -6.81
N GLY A 33 0.10 -12.45 -6.35
CA GLY A 33 0.68 -13.67 -6.93
C GLY A 33 2.19 -13.82 -6.73
N ALA A 34 2.87 -12.77 -6.26
CA ALA A 34 4.29 -12.72 -5.93
C ALA A 34 4.59 -11.51 -5.04
N GLY A 35 5.79 -11.47 -4.47
CA GLY A 35 6.27 -10.34 -3.68
C GLY A 35 6.53 -10.68 -2.22
N ARG A 36 6.78 -9.65 -1.42
CA ARG A 36 7.04 -9.76 0.01
C ARG A 36 6.24 -8.69 0.74
N VAL A 37 5.49 -9.09 1.76
CA VAL A 37 4.82 -8.16 2.65
C VAL A 37 5.87 -7.34 3.42
N THR A 38 5.73 -6.03 3.37
CA THR A 38 6.62 -5.05 4.01
C THR A 38 5.93 -4.30 5.14
N GLU A 39 4.64 -4.00 4.98
CA GLU A 39 3.82 -3.32 5.97
C GLU A 39 2.39 -3.90 6.04
N THR A 40 1.76 -3.76 7.20
CA THR A 40 0.36 -4.17 7.42
C THR A 40 -0.29 -3.27 8.44
N GLU A 41 -1.46 -2.72 8.11
CA GLU A 41 -2.21 -1.82 8.98
C GLU A 41 -3.68 -2.26 9.11
N VAL A 42 -4.28 -2.03 10.28
CA VAL A 42 -5.71 -2.14 10.54
C VAL A 42 -6.20 -0.75 10.87
N GLY A 43 -7.40 -0.40 10.41
CA GLY A 43 -8.04 0.85 10.83
C GLY A 43 -8.24 1.88 9.74
N ASP A 44 -7.89 1.56 8.50
CA ASP A 44 -8.08 2.46 7.38
C ASP A 44 -9.51 2.97 7.22
N GLU A 45 -9.62 4.18 6.70
CA GLU A 45 -10.92 4.81 6.43
C GLU A 45 -11.56 4.27 5.14
N GLU A 46 -10.75 3.81 4.19
CA GLU A 46 -11.18 3.22 2.91
C GLU A 46 -11.39 1.70 3.00
N SER A 47 -10.63 1.02 3.85
CA SER A 47 -10.68 -0.44 4.03
C SER A 47 -10.50 -0.84 5.50
N TYR A 48 -10.70 -2.10 5.88
CA TYR A 48 -10.52 -2.47 7.29
C TYR A 48 -9.09 -2.91 7.61
N TYR A 49 -8.41 -3.48 6.62
CA TYR A 49 -7.01 -3.87 6.69
C TYR A 49 -6.31 -3.45 5.41
N GLU A 50 -5.07 -3.01 5.54
CA GLU A 50 -4.17 -2.75 4.43
C GLU A 50 -2.92 -3.64 4.55
N VAL A 51 -2.44 -4.10 3.40
CA VAL A 51 -1.21 -4.89 3.29
C VAL A 51 -0.38 -4.37 2.11
N GLU A 52 0.80 -3.85 2.41
CA GLU A 52 1.77 -3.42 1.40
C GLU A 52 2.66 -4.60 0.99
N VAL A 53 2.75 -4.82 -0.32
CA VAL A 53 3.57 -5.88 -0.91
C VAL A 53 4.57 -5.28 -1.89
N THR A 54 5.87 -5.41 -1.58
CA THR A 54 6.93 -5.12 -2.56
C THR A 54 7.06 -6.27 -3.55
N LEU A 55 6.85 -5.96 -4.83
CA LEU A 55 7.00 -6.86 -5.96
C LEU A 55 8.48 -7.06 -6.32
N PRO A 56 8.84 -8.16 -7.01
CA PRO A 56 10.22 -8.38 -7.46
C PRO A 56 10.70 -7.35 -8.51
N THR A 57 9.78 -6.59 -9.11
CA THR A 57 10.06 -5.48 -10.00
C THR A 57 10.58 -4.25 -9.24
N GLY A 58 10.38 -4.20 -7.92
CA GLY A 58 10.68 -3.05 -7.07
C GLY A 58 9.46 -2.17 -6.78
N GLU A 59 8.34 -2.41 -7.47
CA GLU A 59 7.08 -1.69 -7.27
C GLU A 59 6.40 -2.13 -5.97
N GLU A 60 5.73 -1.19 -5.32
CA GLU A 60 4.95 -1.42 -4.09
C GLU A 60 3.47 -1.50 -4.46
N THR A 61 2.75 -2.43 -3.85
CA THR A 61 1.32 -2.62 -4.08
C THR A 61 0.58 -2.75 -2.76
N ASP A 62 -0.28 -1.79 -2.51
CA ASP A 62 -1.17 -1.71 -1.35
C ASP A 62 -2.44 -2.50 -1.64
N VAL A 63 -2.71 -3.50 -0.81
CA VAL A 63 -3.89 -4.35 -0.94
C VAL A 63 -4.85 -4.03 0.19
N GLN A 64 -5.99 -3.47 -0.19
CA GLN A 64 -7.07 -3.09 0.72
C GLN A 64 -8.03 -4.27 0.92
N LEU A 65 -8.25 -4.66 2.18
CA LEU A 65 -9.08 -5.81 2.57
C LEU A 65 -10.24 -5.39 3.49
N ASN A 66 -11.35 -6.10 3.40
CA ASN A 66 -12.48 -5.94 4.33
C ASN A 66 -12.28 -6.79 5.62
N ARG A 67 -13.24 -6.71 6.56
CA ARG A 67 -13.24 -7.50 7.82
C ARG A 67 -13.23 -9.03 7.63
N SER A 68 -13.58 -9.49 6.43
CA SER A 68 -13.57 -10.90 6.01
C SER A 68 -12.27 -11.29 5.31
N PHE A 69 -11.28 -10.39 5.21
CA PHE A 69 -10.02 -10.56 4.46
C PHE A 69 -10.22 -10.72 2.95
N GLU A 70 -11.33 -10.21 2.41
CA GLU A 70 -11.54 -10.17 0.96
C GLU A 70 -10.98 -8.87 0.41
N VAL A 71 -10.29 -8.96 -0.73
CA VAL A 71 -9.75 -7.80 -1.44
C VAL A 71 -10.90 -6.92 -1.95
N VAL A 72 -10.89 -5.66 -1.54
CA VAL A 72 -11.84 -4.63 -1.97
C VAL A 72 -11.20 -3.59 -2.89
N GLY A 73 -9.87 -3.48 -2.88
CA GLY A 73 -9.10 -2.57 -3.71
C GLY A 73 -7.61 -2.93 -3.73
N SER A 74 -6.89 -2.41 -4.70
CA SER A 74 -5.43 -2.44 -4.70
C SER A 74 -4.86 -1.28 -5.51
N GLU A 75 -3.82 -0.64 -5.01
CA GLU A 75 -3.09 0.43 -5.69
C GLU A 75 -1.63 0.02 -5.84
N THR A 76 -1.04 0.29 -7.00
CA THR A 76 0.37 0.00 -7.26
C THR A 76 1.05 1.34 -7.52
N GLU A 77 1.96 1.73 -6.63
CA GLU A 77 2.80 2.89 -6.85
C GLU A 77 3.96 2.50 -7.77
N SER A 78 3.75 2.68 -9.08
CA SER A 78 4.85 2.70 -10.04
C SER A 78 5.39 4.13 -10.09
N GLU A 79 6.71 4.29 -9.98
CA GLU A 79 7.45 5.54 -10.17
C GLU A 79 7.28 6.13 -11.59
N SER A 80 6.07 6.56 -11.93
CA SER A 80 5.80 7.34 -13.14
C SER A 80 6.20 8.78 -12.85
N GLY A 81 7.52 9.03 -12.88
CA GLY A 81 8.04 10.36 -13.11
C GLY A 81 7.52 10.85 -14.45
N ASP A 82 6.44 11.64 -14.41
CA ASP A 82 5.99 12.42 -15.56
C ASP A 82 7.02 13.55 -15.77
N GLU A 83 8.11 13.22 -16.45
CA GLU A 83 9.05 14.17 -16.99
C GLU A 83 8.70 14.44 -18.46
N SER A 84 8.65 15.74 -18.79
CA SER A 84 8.84 16.32 -20.13
C SER A 84 7.59 16.80 -20.87
N GLU A 85 7.00 17.92 -20.43
CA GLU A 85 6.56 18.93 -21.39
C GLU A 85 7.79 19.74 -21.87
N THR A 86 8.69 19.07 -22.59
CA THR A 86 9.60 19.75 -23.51
C THR A 86 8.79 20.23 -24.71
N GLU A 87 8.27 21.46 -24.66
CA GLU A 87 8.01 22.22 -25.88
C GLU A 87 9.17 23.20 -26.10
N SER A 88 10.31 22.63 -26.49
CA SER A 88 11.32 23.33 -27.24
C SER A 88 10.78 23.60 -28.65
N GLU A 89 10.52 24.87 -28.92
CA GLU A 89 10.83 25.63 -30.14
C GLU A 89 10.43 25.07 -31.53
N SER A 90 9.65 25.88 -32.27
CA SER A 90 9.94 26.37 -33.65
C SER A 90 8.70 26.35 -34.56
N GLY A 91 8.31 27.51 -35.10
CA GLY A 91 7.27 27.59 -36.13
C GLY A 91 6.91 29.02 -36.55
N ASP A 92 7.84 29.68 -37.22
CA ASP A 92 7.65 30.82 -38.13
C ASP A 92 6.45 30.61 -39.08
N ASP A 93 5.50 31.56 -39.18
CA ASP A 93 4.75 31.86 -40.42
C ASP A 93 3.93 33.19 -40.35
N ASP A 94 4.33 34.13 -41.22
CA ASP A 94 3.68 35.33 -41.81
C ASP A 94 3.23 36.55 -40.95
#